data_AF-A0A381UQB4-F1
#
_entry.id   AF-A0A381UQB4-F1
#
_cell.length_a   1.000
_cell.length_b   1.000
_cell.length_c   1.000
_cell.angle_alpha   90.00
_cell.angle_beta   90.00
_cell.angle_gamma   90.00
#
_symmetry.space_group_name_H-M   'P 1'
#
loop_
_entity.id
_entity.type
_entity.pdbx_description
1 polymer ?
#
loop_
_entity_poly.entity_id
_entity_poly.type
_entity_poly.pdbx_seq_one_letter_code
_entity_poly.pdbx_strand_id
1 'polypeptide(L)'
;MSNTERNKKLFGRRIEQLKVIVEDESYIPKGSSNGYHDFVKSMYLALISGRKITPKMESAITKIVKSYAKTLNPEYRKEKLDYTENTIAKLNMIKRRLDECNYTRNYTSEKLYFLESIEKQVYSRGSLSIKQRKALNKMYTQFTKKIGKNEKFEKKIEKVKKSLDFNENMS
;
A
#
# COMPACT_ATOMS: atom_id res chain seq x y z
N MET A 1 28.14 -9.61 -38.51
CA MET A 1 27.26 -9.89 -37.34
C MET A 1 26.16 -8.85 -37.33
N SER A 2 24.91 -9.27 -37.49
CA SER A 2 23.75 -8.38 -37.38
C SER A 2 23.63 -7.82 -35.95
N ASN A 3 22.98 -6.67 -35.77
CA ASN A 3 22.77 -6.12 -34.43
C ASN A 3 21.96 -7.07 -33.54
N THR A 4 21.07 -7.88 -34.13
CA THR A 4 20.33 -8.93 -33.44
C THR A 4 21.24 -10.05 -32.94
N GLU A 5 22.18 -10.53 -33.78
CA GLU A 5 23.20 -11.52 -33.36
C GLU A 5 24.11 -10.97 -32.26
N ARG A 6 24.50 -9.69 -32.37
CA ARG A 6 25.29 -9.01 -31.34
C ARG A 6 24.55 -8.96 -30.00
N ASN A 7 23.27 -8.60 -30.00
CA ASN A 7 22.45 -8.57 -28.78
C ASN A 7 22.24 -9.97 -28.21
N LYS A 8 22.00 -10.99 -29.04
CA LYS A 8 21.94 -12.39 -28.58
C LYS A 8 23.24 -12.82 -27.91
N LYS A 9 24.39 -12.47 -28.47
CA LYS A 9 25.71 -12.79 -27.89
C LYS A 9 25.96 -12.09 -26.54
N LEU A 10 25.61 -10.81 -26.43
CA LEU A 10 25.90 -10.00 -25.23
C LEU A 10 24.84 -10.15 -24.13
N PHE A 11 23.58 -10.33 -24.50
CA PHE A 11 22.43 -10.25 -23.59
C PHE A 11 21.51 -11.48 -23.66
N GLY A 12 21.96 -12.61 -24.24
CA GLY A 12 21.15 -13.82 -24.43
C GLY A 12 20.40 -14.26 -23.17
N ARG A 13 21.09 -14.32 -22.02
CA ARG A 13 20.45 -14.62 -20.72
C ARG A 13 19.34 -13.64 -20.34
N ARG A 14 19.50 -12.35 -20.62
CA ARG A 14 18.48 -11.33 -20.32
C ARG A 14 17.28 -11.45 -21.27
N ILE A 15 17.50 -11.85 -22.52
CA ILE A 15 16.43 -12.13 -23.49
C ILE A 15 15.56 -13.27 -22.99
N GLU A 16 16.16 -14.39 -22.57
CA GLU A 16 15.43 -15.54 -22.02
C GLU A 16 14.64 -15.14 -20.76
N GLN A 17 15.28 -14.43 -19.82
CA GLN A 17 14.62 -13.98 -18.60
C GLN A 17 13.43 -13.05 -18.88
N LEU A 18 13.60 -12.08 -19.78
CA LEU A 18 12.50 -11.17 -20.14
C LEU A 18 11.39 -11.86 -20.93
N LYS A 19 11.73 -12.86 -21.75
CA LYS A 19 10.72 -13.68 -22.43
C LYS A 19 9.79 -14.35 -21.42
N VAL A 20 10.36 -15.04 -20.42
CA VAL A 20 9.60 -15.66 -19.33
C VAL A 20 8.70 -14.64 -18.62
N ILE A 21 9.22 -13.44 -18.33
CA ILE A 21 8.45 -12.39 -17.64
C ILE A 21 7.29 -11.86 -18.48
N VAL A 22 7.51 -11.67 -19.79
CA VAL A 22 6.49 -11.14 -20.71
C VAL A 22 5.40 -12.17 -20.98
N GLU A 23 5.73 -13.46 -20.94
CA GLU A 23 4.80 -14.57 -21.16
C GLU A 23 4.07 -15.01 -19.87
N ASP A 24 4.52 -14.59 -18.69
CA ASP A 24 3.84 -14.87 -17.42
C ASP A 24 2.59 -14.00 -17.24
N GLU A 25 1.42 -14.56 -17.58
CA GLU A 25 0.12 -13.90 -17.45
C GLU A 25 -0.28 -13.58 -16.00
N SER A 26 0.30 -14.27 -15.02
CA SER A 26 0.07 -13.97 -13.60
C SER A 26 0.81 -12.70 -13.16
N TYR A 27 1.89 -12.35 -13.86
CA TYR A 27 2.68 -11.15 -13.62
C TYR A 27 2.29 -9.99 -14.56
N ILE A 28 2.12 -10.27 -15.85
CA ILE A 28 1.66 -9.33 -16.87
C ILE A 28 0.36 -9.87 -17.50
N PRO A 29 -0.81 -9.50 -16.96
CA PRO A 29 -2.09 -9.95 -17.49
C PRO A 29 -2.29 -9.59 -18.96
N LYS A 30 -2.97 -10.47 -19.71
CA LYS A 30 -3.43 -10.18 -21.08
C LYS A 30 -4.29 -8.92 -21.10
N GLY A 31 -4.05 -8.05 -22.08
CA GLY A 31 -4.77 -6.77 -22.20
C GLY A 31 -4.44 -5.73 -21.12
N SER A 32 -3.44 -5.95 -20.27
CA SER A 32 -3.01 -4.97 -19.27
C SER A 32 -2.63 -3.64 -19.91
N SER A 33 -3.28 -2.56 -19.47
CA SER A 33 -2.94 -1.16 -19.79
C SER A 33 -1.96 -0.51 -18.78
N ASN A 34 -1.34 -1.31 -17.91
CA ASN A 34 -0.33 -0.82 -16.97
C ASN A 34 0.95 -0.41 -17.71
N GLY A 35 1.31 0.88 -17.64
CA GLY A 35 2.49 1.41 -18.31
C GLY A 35 3.82 0.77 -17.91
N TYR A 36 3.91 0.16 -16.72
CA TYR A 36 5.08 -0.66 -16.36
C TYR A 36 5.16 -1.94 -17.18
N HIS A 37 4.03 -2.60 -17.44
CA HIS A 37 3.99 -3.82 -18.25
C HIS A 37 4.37 -3.52 -19.70
N ASP A 38 3.90 -2.40 -20.25
CA ASP A 38 4.30 -1.94 -21.58
C ASP A 38 5.79 -1.60 -21.63
N PHE A 39 6.32 -0.99 -20.58
CA PHE A 39 7.75 -0.74 -20.45
C PHE A 39 8.56 -2.05 -20.47
N VAL A 40 8.15 -3.08 -19.71
CA VAL A 40 8.82 -4.39 -19.71
C VAL A 40 8.82 -5.02 -21.10
N LYS A 41 7.66 -5.04 -21.78
CA LYS A 41 7.55 -5.51 -23.18
C LYS A 41 8.48 -4.73 -24.11
N SER A 42 8.54 -3.40 -23.97
CA SER A 42 9.42 -2.55 -24.79
C SER A 42 10.91 -2.87 -24.60
N MET A 43 11.33 -3.22 -23.38
CA MET A 43 12.71 -3.62 -23.09
C MET A 43 13.04 -4.99 -23.70
N TYR A 44 12.10 -5.92 -23.68
CA TYR A 44 12.24 -7.20 -24.38
C TYR A 44 12.36 -7.00 -25.90
N LEU A 45 11.45 -6.22 -26.49
CA LEU A 45 11.48 -5.88 -27.91
C LEU A 45 12.80 -5.21 -28.32
N ALA A 46 13.34 -4.30 -27.50
CA ALA A 46 14.62 -3.65 -27.78
C ALA A 46 15.78 -4.65 -27.88
N LEU A 47 15.79 -5.71 -27.05
CA LEU A 47 16.83 -6.73 -27.11
C LEU A 47 16.73 -7.57 -28.38
N ILE A 48 15.52 -8.02 -28.75
CA ILE A 48 15.33 -8.94 -29.89
C ILE A 48 15.34 -8.26 -31.26
N SER A 49 15.02 -6.95 -31.32
CA SER A 49 15.03 -6.16 -32.56
C SER A 49 16.42 -5.67 -32.98
N GLY A 50 17.46 -5.94 -32.18
CA GLY A 50 18.82 -5.47 -32.46
C GLY A 50 19.04 -3.98 -32.16
N ARG A 51 18.17 -3.33 -31.36
CA ARG A 51 18.42 -1.96 -30.90
C ARG A 51 19.70 -1.90 -30.05
N LYS A 52 20.52 -0.86 -30.22
CA LYS A 52 21.68 -0.60 -29.36
C LYS A 52 21.21 -0.38 -27.91
N ILE A 53 21.63 -1.28 -27.02
CA ILE A 53 21.29 -1.21 -25.60
C ILE A 53 22.21 -0.21 -24.90
N THR A 54 21.61 0.76 -24.23
CA THR A 54 22.35 1.74 -23.43
C THR A 54 22.56 1.20 -22.01
N PRO A 55 23.59 1.68 -21.26
CA PRO A 55 23.78 1.30 -19.85
C PRO A 55 22.54 1.53 -18.98
N LYS A 56 21.75 2.59 -19.26
CA LYS A 56 20.49 2.87 -18.57
C LYS A 56 19.42 1.80 -18.84
N MET A 57 19.32 1.33 -20.09
CA MET A 57 18.41 0.24 -20.46
C MET A 57 18.83 -1.07 -19.81
N GLU A 58 20.12 -1.40 -19.83
CA GLU A 58 20.64 -2.61 -19.19
C GLU A 58 20.39 -2.61 -17.67
N SER A 59 20.59 -1.46 -17.01
CA SER A 59 20.26 -1.29 -15.60
C SER A 59 18.75 -1.49 -15.34
N ALA A 60 17.90 -0.95 -16.22
CA ALA A 60 16.45 -1.13 -16.12
C ALA A 60 16.03 -2.60 -16.30
N ILE A 61 16.58 -3.29 -17.31
CA ILE A 61 16.38 -4.72 -17.55
C ILE A 61 16.78 -5.53 -16.31
N THR A 62 17.94 -5.22 -15.73
CA THR A 62 18.41 -5.88 -14.51
C THR A 62 17.44 -5.66 -13.34
N LYS A 63 16.88 -4.46 -13.20
CA LYS A 63 15.87 -4.16 -12.17
C LYS A 63 14.56 -4.92 -12.41
N ILE A 64 14.10 -5.03 -13.65
CA ILE A 64 12.90 -5.82 -14.01
C ILE A 64 13.10 -7.27 -13.57
N VAL A 65 14.20 -7.90 -13.99
CA VAL A 65 14.50 -9.30 -13.64
C VAL A 65 14.59 -9.49 -12.12
N LYS A 66 15.28 -8.57 -11.41
CA LYS A 66 15.36 -8.63 -9.95
C LYS A 66 13.99 -8.48 -9.27
N SER A 67 13.13 -7.60 -9.79
CA SER A 67 11.78 -7.37 -9.26
C SER A 67 10.91 -8.62 -9.41
N TYR A 68 10.91 -9.21 -10.60
CA TYR A 68 10.20 -10.46 -10.89
C TYR A 68 10.73 -11.64 -10.07
N ALA A 69 12.06 -11.80 -9.95
CA ALA A 69 12.63 -12.86 -9.14
C ALA A 69 12.19 -12.79 -7.67
N LYS A 70 11.98 -11.59 -7.12
CA LYS A 70 11.43 -11.41 -5.76
C LYS A 70 10.01 -11.93 -5.65
N THR A 71 9.16 -11.71 -6.66
CA THR A 71 7.77 -12.19 -6.63
C THR A 71 7.68 -13.71 -6.67
N LEU A 72 8.73 -14.40 -7.14
CA LEU A 72 8.82 -15.86 -7.08
C LEU A 72 9.27 -16.40 -5.71
N ASN A 73 9.86 -15.59 -4.83
CA ASN A 73 10.25 -16.05 -3.51
C ASN A 73 9.00 -16.22 -2.60
N PRO A 74 8.71 -17.44 -2.09
CA PRO A 74 7.55 -17.67 -1.20
C PRO A 74 7.61 -16.88 0.11
N GLU A 75 8.79 -16.75 0.72
CA GLU A 75 8.98 -16.01 1.97
C GLU A 75 8.66 -14.53 1.77
N TYR A 76 9.16 -13.94 0.68
CA TYR A 76 8.85 -12.55 0.32
C TYR A 76 7.36 -12.32 0.11
N ARG A 77 6.67 -13.26 -0.55
CA ARG A 77 5.23 -13.20 -0.76
C ARG A 77 4.47 -13.25 0.57
N LYS A 78 4.87 -14.15 1.46
CA LYS A 78 4.29 -14.27 2.80
C LYS A 78 4.51 -13.01 3.64
N GLU A 79 5.73 -12.50 3.72
CA GLU A 79 6.03 -11.27 4.45
C GLU A 79 5.20 -10.08 3.95
N LYS A 80 5.02 -9.97 2.62
CA LYS A 80 4.21 -8.91 2.02
C LYS A 80 2.73 -9.06 2.37
N LEU A 81 2.21 -10.29 2.38
CA LEU A 81 0.84 -10.59 2.80
C LEU A 81 0.65 -10.25 4.29
N ASP A 82 1.52 -10.76 5.16
CA ASP A 82 1.50 -10.51 6.60
C ASP A 82 1.56 -9.00 6.89
N TYR A 83 2.42 -8.25 6.20
CA TYR A 83 2.50 -6.80 6.33
C TYR A 83 1.19 -6.12 5.92
N THR A 84 0.60 -6.55 4.80
CA THR A 84 -0.64 -6.00 4.24
C THR A 84 -1.78 -6.20 5.24
N GLU A 85 -2.02 -7.45 5.66
CA GLU A 85 -3.09 -7.80 6.61
C GLU A 85 -2.95 -7.05 7.95
N ASN A 86 -1.75 -7.06 8.53
CA ASN A 86 -1.47 -6.33 9.78
C ASN A 86 -1.70 -4.82 9.63
N THR A 87 -1.36 -4.25 8.48
CA THR A 87 -1.56 -2.81 8.22
C THR A 87 -3.04 -2.49 8.04
N ILE A 88 -3.80 -3.31 7.31
CA ILE A 88 -5.25 -3.16 7.15
C ILE A 88 -5.96 -3.25 8.50
N ALA A 89 -5.59 -4.22 9.35
CA ALA A 89 -6.14 -4.34 10.70
C ALA A 89 -5.93 -3.05 11.52
N LYS A 90 -4.74 -2.45 11.46
CA LYS A 90 -4.42 -1.18 12.13
C LYS A 90 -5.19 0.00 11.53
N LEU A 91 -5.40 0.05 10.22
CA LEU A 91 -6.22 1.09 9.58
C LEU A 91 -7.68 1.00 10.05
N ASN A 92 -8.25 -0.21 10.10
CA ASN A 92 -9.60 -0.44 10.60
C ASN A 92 -9.74 -0.03 12.07
N MET A 93 -8.72 -0.28 12.89
CA MET A 93 -8.67 0.21 14.28
C MET A 93 -8.73 1.75 14.36
N ILE A 94 -8.02 2.46 13.47
CA ILE A 94 -8.05 3.93 13.41
C ILE A 94 -9.42 4.43 12.94
N LYS A 95 -10.03 3.78 11.94
CA LYS A 95 -11.38 4.12 11.45
C LYS A 95 -12.44 3.97 12.56
N ARG A 96 -12.41 2.89 13.33
CA ARG A 96 -13.31 2.70 14.48
C ARG A 96 -13.16 3.81 15.52
N ARG A 97 -11.93 4.17 15.88
CA ARG A 97 -11.68 5.28 16.81
C ARG A 97 -12.14 6.63 16.28
N LEU A 98 -12.02 6.86 14.96
CA LEU A 98 -12.53 8.07 14.33
C LEU A 98 -14.05 8.17 14.51
N ASP A 99 -14.76 7.06 14.32
CA ASP A 99 -16.21 6.96 14.51
C ASP A 99 -16.61 7.26 15.97
N GLU A 100 -15.94 6.63 16.93
CA GLU A 100 -16.14 6.82 18.38
C GLU A 100 -15.86 8.27 18.85
N CYS A 101 -15.05 9.05 18.11
CA CYS A 101 -14.75 10.43 18.50
C CYS A 101 -15.96 11.38 18.39
N ASN A 102 -16.95 11.01 17.59
CA ASN A 102 -18.13 11.80 17.29
C ASN A 102 -17.78 13.24 16.82
N TYR A 103 -16.82 13.33 15.89
CA TYR A 103 -16.45 14.59 15.25
C TYR A 103 -17.54 15.10 14.30
N THR A 104 -17.41 16.36 13.85
CA THR A 104 -18.30 16.90 12.82
C THR A 104 -18.22 16.05 11.54
N ARG A 105 -19.36 15.90 10.85
CA ARG A 105 -19.47 15.06 9.65
C ARG A 105 -18.39 15.38 8.60
N ASN A 106 -18.13 16.66 8.35
CA ASN A 106 -17.11 17.08 7.39
C ASN A 106 -15.71 16.61 7.80
N TYR A 107 -15.34 16.81 9.07
CA TYR A 107 -14.03 16.37 9.57
C TYR A 107 -13.87 14.85 9.46
N THR A 108 -14.90 14.11 9.86
CA THR A 108 -14.92 12.64 9.75
C THR A 108 -14.75 12.20 8.31
N SER A 109 -15.49 12.79 7.37
CA SER A 109 -15.40 12.46 5.94
C SER A 109 -14.00 12.71 5.37
N GLU A 110 -13.37 13.84 5.70
CA GLU A 110 -12.01 14.15 5.25
C GLU A 110 -10.98 13.13 5.76
N LYS A 111 -11.08 12.74 7.04
CA LYS A 111 -10.16 11.75 7.61
C LYS A 111 -10.40 10.36 7.08
N LEU A 112 -11.65 9.99 6.83
CA LEU A 112 -11.99 8.72 6.21
C LEU A 112 -11.44 8.63 4.78
N TYR A 113 -11.61 9.67 3.97
CA TYR A 113 -11.04 9.73 2.61
C TYR A 113 -9.52 9.53 2.62
N PHE A 114 -8.82 10.17 3.57
CA PHE A 114 -7.38 9.95 3.74
C PHE A 114 -7.07 8.49 4.11
N LEU A 115 -7.76 7.90 5.08
CA LEU A 115 -7.51 6.51 5.50
C LEU A 115 -7.79 5.52 4.37
N GLU A 116 -8.83 5.74 3.57
CA GLU A 116 -9.15 4.93 2.38
C GLU A 116 -8.10 5.07 1.28
N SER A 117 -7.55 6.27 1.07
CA SER A 117 -6.42 6.46 0.15
C SER A 117 -5.19 5.66 0.60
N ILE A 118 -4.93 5.60 1.91
CA ILE A 118 -3.84 4.79 2.47
C ILE A 118 -4.13 3.30 2.31
N GLU A 119 -5.35 2.85 2.53
CA GLU A 119 -5.77 1.46 2.33
C GLU A 119 -5.57 1.01 0.87
N LYS A 120 -6.02 1.82 -0.11
CA LYS A 120 -5.78 1.57 -1.54
C LYS A 120 -4.28 1.45 -1.85
N GLN A 121 -3.45 2.28 -1.21
CA GLN A 121 -2.00 2.24 -1.34
C GLN A 121 -1.39 0.95 -0.75
N VAL A 122 -1.93 0.43 0.36
CA VAL A 122 -1.50 -0.84 0.97
C VAL A 122 -1.86 -2.02 0.07
N TYR A 123 -3.09 -2.09 -0.44
CA TYR A 123 -3.47 -3.16 -1.37
C TYR A 123 -2.68 -3.15 -2.67
N SER A 124 -2.44 -1.96 -3.23
CA SER A 124 -1.72 -1.84 -4.51
C SER A 124 -0.21 -2.07 -4.40
N ARG A 125 0.44 -1.52 -3.36
CA ARG A 125 1.92 -1.55 -3.25
C ARG A 125 2.44 -2.45 -2.14
N GLY A 126 1.62 -2.88 -1.20
CA GLY A 126 2.04 -3.66 -0.02
C GLY A 126 3.05 -2.92 0.86
N SER A 127 3.01 -1.59 0.90
CA SER A 127 3.97 -0.78 1.66
C SER A 127 3.47 0.63 1.95
N LEU A 128 3.97 1.20 3.05
CA LEU A 128 3.75 2.59 3.44
C LEU A 128 5.06 3.35 3.62
N SER A 129 5.09 4.60 3.17
CA SER A 129 6.18 5.52 3.47
C SER A 129 6.26 5.84 4.96
N ILE A 130 7.44 6.30 5.41
CA ILE A 130 7.64 6.75 6.80
C ILE A 130 6.66 7.88 7.15
N LYS A 131 6.41 8.82 6.23
CA LYS A 131 5.49 9.94 6.44
C LYS A 131 4.06 9.47 6.67
N GLN A 132 3.58 8.52 5.86
CA GLN A 132 2.25 7.92 6.01
C GLN A 132 2.13 7.22 7.37
N ARG A 133 3.11 6.41 7.77
CA ARG A 133 3.11 5.76 9.09
C ARG A 133 3.07 6.76 10.25
N LYS A 134 3.86 7.83 10.18
CA LYS A 134 3.84 8.91 11.18
C LYS A 134 2.47 9.60 11.24
N ALA A 135 1.83 9.85 10.11
CA ALA A 135 0.49 10.43 10.04
C ALA A 135 -0.56 9.52 10.70
N LEU A 136 -0.54 8.22 10.40
CA LEU A 136 -1.45 7.24 11.02
C LEU A 136 -1.29 7.18 12.54
N ASN A 137 -0.05 7.13 13.05
CA ASN A 137 0.22 7.13 14.49
C ASN A 137 -0.27 8.41 15.17
N LYS A 138 -0.12 9.56 14.50
CA LYS A 138 -0.63 10.84 14.99
C LYS A 138 -2.16 10.82 15.07
N MET A 139 -2.84 10.33 14.03
CA MET A 139 -4.30 10.17 14.03
C MET A 139 -4.78 9.25 15.15
N TYR A 140 -4.17 8.07 15.29
CA TYR A 140 -4.48 7.13 16.36
C TYR A 140 -4.39 7.79 17.74
N THR A 141 -3.28 8.49 18.00
CA THR A 141 -3.03 9.18 19.27
C THR A 141 -4.06 10.29 19.50
N GLN A 142 -4.39 11.06 18.47
CA GLN A 142 -5.37 12.14 18.53
C GLN A 142 -6.75 11.60 18.88
N PHE A 143 -7.22 10.57 18.18
CA PHE A 143 -8.54 10.00 18.35
C PHE A 143 -8.68 9.34 19.72
N THR A 144 -7.68 8.56 20.13
CA THR A 144 -7.65 7.95 21.47
C THR A 144 -7.71 9.01 22.57
N LYS A 145 -6.98 10.14 22.42
CA LYS A 145 -7.05 11.25 23.38
C LYS A 145 -8.43 11.92 23.43
N LYS A 146 -9.14 12.01 22.30
CA LYS A 146 -10.49 12.59 22.22
C LYS A 146 -11.51 11.67 22.88
N ILE A 147 -11.49 10.37 22.59
CA ILE A 147 -12.34 9.36 23.23
C ILE A 147 -12.18 9.42 24.75
N GLY A 148 -10.95 9.36 25.25
CA GLY A 148 -10.70 9.43 26.70
C GLY A 148 -11.12 10.75 27.36
N LYS A 149 -11.25 11.84 26.60
CA LYS A 149 -11.86 13.09 27.10
C LYS A 149 -13.39 13.00 27.15
N ASN A 150 -14.01 12.41 26.13
CA ASN A 150 -15.45 12.20 26.07
C ASN A 150 -15.91 11.28 27.23
N GLU A 151 -15.24 10.14 27.44
CA GLU A 151 -15.54 9.22 28.55
C GLU A 151 -15.47 9.89 29.93
N LYS A 152 -14.44 10.73 30.15
CA LYS A 152 -14.30 11.49 31.40
C LYS A 152 -15.44 12.49 31.60
N PHE A 153 -15.93 13.08 30.52
CA PHE A 153 -17.04 14.02 30.56
C PHE A 153 -18.37 13.31 30.83
N GLU A 154 -18.63 12.18 30.17
CA GLU A 154 -19.81 11.34 30.40
C GLU A 154 -19.91 10.86 31.84
N LYS A 155 -18.80 10.36 32.42
CA LYS A 155 -18.75 9.96 33.84
C LYS A 155 -19.09 11.10 34.80
N LYS A 156 -18.69 12.34 34.47
CA LYS A 156 -19.03 13.53 35.27
C LYS A 156 -20.53 13.83 35.17
N ILE A 157 -21.11 13.76 33.97
CA ILE A 157 -22.55 13.95 33.76
C ILE A 157 -23.35 12.91 34.54
N GLU A 158 -22.96 11.62 34.47
CA GLU A 158 -23.64 10.54 35.18
C GLU A 158 -23.61 10.75 36.70
N LYS A 159 -22.48 11.19 37.25
CA LYS A 159 -22.35 11.52 38.67
C LYS A 159 -23.29 12.66 39.09
N VAL A 160 -23.39 13.71 38.26
CA VAL A 160 -24.28 14.85 38.54
C VAL A 160 -25.75 14.44 38.47
N LYS A 161 -26.14 13.63 37.47
CA LYS A 161 -27.51 13.11 37.36
C LYS A 161 -27.93 12.32 38.61
N LYS A 162 -27.09 11.38 39.04
CA LYS A 162 -27.35 10.59 40.27
C LYS A 162 -27.52 11.46 41.52
N SER A 163 -26.78 12.56 41.64
CA SER A 163 -26.96 13.48 42.78
C SER A 163 -28.25 14.30 42.71
N LEU A 164 -28.73 14.65 41.50
CA LEU A 164 -30.00 15.36 41.33
C LEU A 164 -31.17 14.42 41.62
N ASP A 165 -31.15 13.21 41.06
CA ASP A 165 -32.19 12.19 41.28
C ASP A 165 -32.30 11.82 42.77
N PHE A 166 -31.19 11.76 43.50
CA PHE A 166 -31.19 11.52 44.95
C PHE A 166 -31.89 12.66 45.73
N ASN A 167 -31.68 13.91 45.34
CA ASN A 167 -32.28 15.06 46.01
C ASN A 167 -33.79 15.19 45.72
N GLU A 168 -34.24 14.86 44.51
CA GLU A 168 -35.67 14.87 44.14
C GLU A 168 -36.47 13.76 44.85
N ASN A 169 -35.85 12.63 45.18
CA ASN A 169 -36.50 11.56 45.94
C ASN A 169 -36.52 11.79 47.48
N MET A 170 -35.91 12.88 47.96
CA MET A 170 -35.86 13.27 49.37
C MET A 170 -36.84 14.42 49.71
N SER A 171 -37.47 15.02 48.70
CA SER A 171 -38.49 16.08 48.79
C SER A 171 -39.89 15.54 48.58
#